data_AF-A0A832N8S0-F1
#
_entry.id   AF-A0A832N8S0-F1
#
_cell.length_a   1.000
_cell.length_b   1.000
_cell.length_c   1.000
_cell.angle_alpha   90.00
_cell.angle_beta   90.00
_cell.angle_gamma   90.00
#
_symmetry.space_group_name_H-M   'P 1'
#
loop_
_entity.id
_entity.type
_entity.pdbx_description
1 polymer ?
#
loop_
_entity_poly.entity_id
_entity_poly.type
_entity_poly.pdbx_seq_one_letter_code
_entity_poly.pdbx_strand_id
1 'polypeptide(L)'
;MGVSGRGRREGGSSLRRAADVHRGQSGRCSFRLRQPSLGRDSQGEEETQTLRAGRHRYPDALQGPRPFRPHPGLAQGNPGMNIFSFPVGPLETNLYLLVEEEQGEAVIVDPGEASEEVLSLLEREGWRVSLILNTHAHFDHIGGNAFFQEATGAPIALHPQDLPLYRRVVEQGEFFGVECLPQPEPNLMLWEGQRLALVGRQWEVWHTPGHSPGSVCLY
;
A
#
# COMPACT_ATOMS: atom_id res chain seq x y z
N MET A 1 66.29 -28.31 -15.26
CA MET A 1 64.98 -27.85 -14.71
C MET A 1 65.14 -27.75 -13.21
N GLY A 2 64.64 -26.68 -12.59
CA GLY A 2 64.99 -26.33 -11.20
C GLY A 2 64.09 -26.98 -10.14
N VAL A 3 64.69 -27.34 -9.00
CA VAL A 3 63.98 -27.73 -7.78
C VAL A 3 64.62 -27.00 -6.59
N SER A 4 63.92 -26.02 -6.02
CA SER A 4 64.20 -25.50 -4.68
C SER A 4 62.94 -24.85 -4.11
N GLY A 5 62.76 -24.93 -2.79
CA GLY A 5 61.66 -24.28 -2.08
C GLY A 5 61.92 -24.25 -0.57
N ARG A 6 61.72 -23.08 0.06
CA ARG A 6 61.78 -22.81 1.51
C ARG A 6 61.26 -21.39 1.79
N GLY A 7 60.53 -21.18 2.90
CA GLY A 7 59.91 -19.88 3.30
C GLY A 7 58.36 -19.99 3.32
N ARG A 8 57.55 -19.83 4.39
CA ARG A 8 57.60 -19.07 5.68
C ARG A 8 57.67 -17.54 5.45
N ARG A 9 56.87 -16.63 6.04
CA ARG A 9 55.80 -16.54 7.09
C ARG A 9 54.88 -15.32 6.69
N GLU A 10 53.68 -14.97 7.20
CA GLU A 10 52.69 -15.46 8.20
C GLU A 10 51.29 -14.84 7.92
N GLY A 11 50.21 -15.27 8.62
CA GLY A 11 48.93 -14.53 8.80
C GLY A 11 47.90 -14.60 7.65
N GLY A 12 46.58 -14.50 7.89
CA GLY A 12 45.86 -14.43 9.17
C GLY A 12 44.32 -14.55 9.04
N SER A 13 43.71 -15.11 10.07
CA SER A 13 42.29 -15.02 10.51
C SER A 13 41.66 -13.61 10.33
N SER A 14 40.34 -13.40 10.17
CA SER A 14 39.15 -14.24 9.86
C SER A 14 37.91 -13.30 9.74
N LEU A 15 36.67 -13.85 9.69
CA LEU A 15 35.37 -13.16 9.91
C LEU A 15 35.00 -12.05 8.89
N ARG A 16 33.97 -12.20 8.06
CA ARG A 16 32.53 -12.09 8.41
C ARG A 16 32.22 -11.02 9.48
N ARG A 17 31.83 -9.83 9.03
CA ARG A 17 30.99 -8.87 9.76
C ARG A 17 29.78 -8.60 8.86
N ALA A 18 28.52 -8.81 9.24
CA ALA A 18 27.82 -8.39 10.47
C ALA A 18 27.73 -6.86 10.55
N ALA A 19 26.53 -6.31 10.33
CA ALA A 19 26.24 -4.90 10.54
C ALA A 19 25.86 -4.68 12.00
N ASP A 20 26.60 -3.83 12.70
CA ASP A 20 26.38 -3.54 14.12
C ASP A 20 25.14 -2.63 14.31
N VAL A 21 24.00 -3.22 14.68
CA VAL A 21 22.80 -2.48 15.10
C VAL A 21 22.99 -1.94 16.51
N HIS A 22 23.43 -0.69 16.63
CA HIS A 22 23.53 0.00 17.92
C HIS A 22 22.13 0.39 18.45
N ARG A 23 21.62 -0.37 19.42
CA ARG A 23 20.43 -0.01 20.21
C ARG A 23 20.73 1.14 21.18
N GLY A 24 20.55 2.38 20.72
CA GLY A 24 20.51 3.56 21.59
C GLY A 24 19.19 3.65 22.35
N GLN A 25 19.23 3.76 23.69
CA GLN A 25 18.03 3.90 24.52
C GLN A 25 17.49 5.34 24.53
N SER A 26 16.82 5.75 23.45
CA SER A 26 15.76 6.79 23.49
C SER A 26 14.98 6.79 22.18
N GLY A 27 13.67 6.51 22.25
CA GLY A 27 12.81 6.31 21.07
C GLY A 27 12.40 7.60 20.37
N ARG A 28 13.32 8.23 19.61
CA ARG A 28 13.00 9.30 18.64
C ARG A 28 13.90 9.22 17.40
N CYS A 29 13.41 8.59 16.34
CA CYS A 29 14.12 8.53 15.05
C CYS A 29 13.95 9.85 14.27
N SER A 30 14.78 10.86 14.56
CA SER A 30 14.62 12.20 13.98
C SER A 30 15.23 12.34 12.57
N PHE A 31 14.37 12.27 11.55
CA PHE A 31 14.79 12.37 10.15
C PHE A 31 15.02 13.84 9.72
N ARG A 32 16.29 14.28 9.63
CA ARG A 32 16.64 15.64 9.19
C ARG A 32 16.74 15.76 7.66
N LEU A 33 15.63 16.11 7.01
CA LEU A 33 15.66 16.64 5.64
C LEU A 33 16.32 18.04 5.63
N ARG A 34 17.27 18.25 4.71
CA ARG A 34 17.82 19.58 4.41
C ARG A 34 16.94 20.26 3.37
N GLN A 35 16.22 21.31 3.75
CA GLN A 35 15.51 22.17 2.80
C GLN A 35 16.51 23.05 2.01
N PRO A 36 16.39 23.15 0.68
CA PRO A 36 16.94 24.26 -0.10
C PRO A 36 16.20 25.57 0.22
N SER A 37 16.89 26.70 0.19
CA SER A 37 16.31 28.01 0.46
C SER A 37 15.41 28.49 -0.68
N LEU A 38 14.15 28.83 -0.38
CA LEU A 38 13.26 29.52 -1.32
C LEU A 38 13.74 30.95 -1.56
N GLY A 39 14.00 31.29 -2.82
CA GLY A 39 14.13 32.69 -3.27
C GLY A 39 12.75 33.36 -3.31
N ARG A 40 12.69 34.63 -2.92
CA ARG A 40 11.55 35.49 -3.26
C ARG A 40 11.73 36.02 -4.68
N ASP A 41 10.63 36.09 -5.42
CA ASP A 41 10.34 37.22 -6.29
C ASP A 41 8.83 37.52 -6.20
N SER A 42 8.36 38.60 -6.85
CA SER A 42 7.04 39.19 -6.53
C SER A 42 6.33 39.82 -7.74
N GLN A 43 5.01 40.06 -7.54
CA GLN A 43 4.05 40.75 -8.41
C GLN A 43 3.29 39.89 -9.45
N GLY A 44 2.03 40.30 -9.68
CA GLY A 44 1.08 39.77 -10.66
C GLY A 44 0.31 38.50 -10.23
N GLU A 45 -1.01 38.38 -10.44
CA GLU A 45 -2.07 39.40 -10.61
C GLU A 45 -3.43 38.73 -10.33
N GLU A 46 -4.46 39.47 -9.91
CA GLU A 46 -5.75 38.89 -9.46
C GLU A 46 -6.87 39.08 -10.50
N GLU A 47 -7.06 38.09 -11.39
CA GLU A 47 -8.20 38.05 -12.31
C GLU A 47 -9.32 37.12 -11.80
N THR A 48 -10.51 37.68 -11.59
CA THR A 48 -11.74 36.92 -11.32
C THR A 48 -12.63 36.89 -12.56
N GLN A 49 -12.79 35.72 -13.18
CA GLN A 49 -13.71 35.55 -14.32
C GLN A 49 -14.79 34.48 -14.09
N THR A 50 -16.01 34.91 -14.36
CA THR A 50 -17.32 34.26 -14.16
C THR A 50 -17.44 32.79 -14.57
N LEU A 51 -18.13 32.02 -13.72
CA LEU A 51 -18.67 30.69 -14.03
C LEU A 51 -19.52 30.67 -15.31
N ARG A 52 -19.30 29.67 -16.16
CA ARG A 52 -20.29 29.17 -17.13
C ARG A 52 -20.30 27.65 -17.12
N ALA A 53 -21.48 27.04 -16.95
CA ALA A 53 -21.64 25.59 -16.87
C ALA A 53 -21.46 24.92 -18.25
N GLY A 54 -20.22 24.52 -18.57
CA GLY A 54 -19.90 23.73 -19.75
C GLY A 54 -20.27 22.26 -19.58
N ARG A 55 -20.97 21.67 -20.55
CA ARG A 55 -21.16 20.21 -20.64
C ARG A 55 -19.85 19.57 -21.07
N HIS A 56 -19.02 19.11 -20.14
CA HIS A 56 -17.76 18.44 -20.46
C HIS A 56 -18.00 17.10 -21.15
N ARG A 57 -17.56 17.01 -22.42
CA ARG A 57 -17.07 15.75 -22.98
C ARG A 57 -15.69 15.47 -22.39
N TYR A 58 -15.43 14.24 -22.01
CA TYR A 58 -14.08 13.80 -21.66
C TYR A 58 -13.18 13.83 -22.91
N PRO A 59 -11.95 14.39 -22.85
CA PRO A 59 -10.98 14.30 -23.92
C PRO A 59 -10.32 12.90 -23.92
N ASP A 60 -9.98 12.42 -25.12
CA ASP A 60 -9.33 11.13 -25.31
C ASP A 60 -7.80 11.29 -25.29
N ALA A 61 -7.16 10.85 -24.21
CA ALA A 61 -5.70 10.85 -24.04
C ALA A 61 -5.24 9.75 -23.06
N LEU A 62 -4.44 8.81 -23.55
CA LEU A 62 -4.06 7.59 -22.81
C LEU A 62 -2.85 7.81 -21.88
N GLN A 63 -3.11 8.04 -20.59
CA GLN A 63 -2.12 7.88 -19.50
C GLN A 63 -2.73 7.81 -18.09
N GLY A 64 -3.87 7.12 -17.93
CA GLY A 64 -4.46 6.81 -16.62
C GLY A 64 -3.86 5.54 -15.96
N PRO A 65 -4.23 5.25 -14.69
CA PRO A 65 -3.94 3.96 -14.07
C PRO A 65 -4.47 2.82 -14.93
N ARG A 66 -3.72 1.72 -15.03
CA ARG A 66 -4.08 0.60 -15.91
C ARG A 66 -5.33 -0.09 -15.36
N PRO A 67 -6.30 -0.48 -16.20
CA PRO A 67 -7.39 -1.34 -15.74
C PRO A 67 -6.81 -2.65 -15.20
N PHE A 68 -7.26 -3.07 -14.03
CA PHE A 68 -6.84 -4.32 -13.41
C PHE A 68 -7.05 -5.48 -14.39
N ARG A 69 -5.99 -6.25 -14.65
CA ARG A 69 -6.06 -7.46 -15.48
C ARG A 69 -5.95 -8.67 -14.57
N PRO A 70 -7.06 -9.39 -14.34
CA PRO A 70 -7.02 -10.59 -13.50
C PRO A 70 -6.11 -11.66 -14.10
N HIS A 71 -5.55 -12.52 -13.24
CA HIS A 71 -4.91 -13.74 -13.70
C HIS A 71 -5.94 -14.65 -14.41
N PRO A 72 -5.58 -15.30 -15.54
CA PRO A 72 -6.51 -16.15 -16.29
C PRO A 72 -6.71 -17.51 -15.61
N GLY A 73 -7.56 -17.54 -14.57
CA GLY A 73 -7.86 -18.72 -13.77
C GLY A 73 -9.35 -18.83 -13.39
N LEU A 74 -10.22 -19.14 -14.36
CA LEU A 74 -11.62 -19.45 -14.10
C LEU A 74 -11.83 -20.96 -13.92
N ALA A 75 -11.77 -21.42 -12.68
CA ALA A 75 -12.30 -22.71 -12.26
C ALA A 75 -13.62 -22.51 -11.50
N GLN A 76 -14.63 -23.33 -11.77
CA GLN A 76 -15.94 -23.21 -11.11
C GLN A 76 -15.92 -23.90 -9.74
N GLY A 77 -15.87 -23.10 -8.67
CA GLY A 77 -16.17 -23.55 -7.30
C GLY A 77 -15.03 -24.28 -6.58
N ASN A 78 -13.97 -23.56 -6.20
CA ASN A 78 -12.98 -24.10 -5.26
C ASN A 78 -13.48 -23.90 -3.79
N PRO A 79 -13.41 -24.92 -2.91
CA PRO A 79 -13.86 -24.78 -1.52
C PRO A 79 -12.86 -24.04 -0.62
N GLY A 80 -11.57 -23.97 -0.99
CA GLY A 80 -10.50 -23.37 -0.18
C GLY A 80 -10.33 -21.86 -0.36
N MET A 81 -11.22 -21.05 0.21
CA MET A 81 -10.92 -19.63 0.46
C MET A 81 -11.14 -19.30 1.93
N ASN A 82 -10.09 -18.83 2.59
CA ASN A 82 -10.12 -18.44 4.00
C ASN A 82 -10.10 -16.91 4.15
N ILE A 83 -10.65 -16.43 5.27
CA ILE A 83 -10.64 -15.03 5.67
C ILE A 83 -10.07 -14.96 7.08
N PHE A 84 -8.93 -14.30 7.23
CA PHE A 84 -8.35 -13.96 8.52
C PHE A 84 -8.65 -12.50 8.85
N SER A 85 -8.79 -12.17 10.13
CA SER A 85 -9.13 -10.83 10.61
C SER A 85 -8.13 -10.42 11.68
N PHE A 86 -7.47 -9.27 11.49
CA PHE A 86 -6.46 -8.73 12.39
C PHE A 86 -6.90 -7.33 12.84
N PRO A 87 -7.28 -7.14 14.11
CA PRO A 87 -7.47 -5.81 14.68
C PRO A 87 -6.12 -5.06 14.66
N VAL A 88 -6.10 -3.89 14.03
CA VAL A 88 -4.91 -3.04 13.88
C VAL A 88 -5.20 -1.59 14.28
N GLY A 89 -4.16 -0.85 14.66
CA GLY A 89 -4.29 0.55 15.07
C GLY A 89 -5.04 0.77 16.39
N PRO A 90 -5.10 2.03 16.86
CA PRO A 90 -5.73 2.40 18.13
C PRO A 90 -7.26 2.35 18.13
N LEU A 91 -7.90 2.06 16.98
CA LEU A 91 -9.34 1.88 16.85
C LEU A 91 -9.77 0.41 16.74
N GLU A 92 -8.82 -0.54 16.80
CA GLU A 92 -9.05 -1.99 16.62
C GLU A 92 -9.73 -2.35 15.28
N THR A 93 -9.49 -1.54 14.25
CA THR A 93 -10.06 -1.69 12.89
C THR A 93 -9.56 -2.99 12.26
N ASN A 94 -10.45 -3.73 11.60
CA ASN A 94 -10.13 -5.07 11.08
C ASN A 94 -9.47 -5.00 9.70
N LEU A 95 -8.15 -5.24 9.67
CA LEU A 95 -7.44 -5.65 8.45
C LEU A 95 -7.89 -7.09 8.13
N TYR A 96 -8.49 -7.30 6.97
CA TYR A 96 -8.85 -8.64 6.49
C TYR A 96 -7.80 -9.17 5.51
N LEU A 97 -7.39 -10.42 5.71
CA LEU A 97 -6.57 -11.15 4.75
C LEU A 97 -7.44 -12.24 4.09
N LEU A 98 -7.80 -12.02 2.83
CA LEU A 98 -8.47 -13.02 2.00
C LEU A 98 -7.40 -13.91 1.36
N VAL A 99 -7.57 -15.23 1.40
CA VAL A 99 -6.55 -16.19 0.91
C VAL A 99 -7.19 -17.33 0.13
N GLU A 100 -6.59 -17.69 -1.01
CA GLU A 100 -6.78 -18.96 -1.71
C GLU A 100 -5.51 -19.79 -1.53
N GLU A 101 -5.62 -20.89 -0.79
CA GLU A 101 -4.46 -21.62 -0.25
C GLU A 101 -3.81 -22.58 -1.25
N GLU A 102 -4.50 -22.98 -2.32
CA GLU A 102 -4.01 -23.93 -3.32
C GLU A 102 -3.06 -23.26 -4.31
N GLN A 103 -3.36 -22.01 -4.68
CA GLN A 103 -2.56 -21.17 -5.57
C GLN A 103 -1.67 -20.19 -4.80
N GLY A 104 -1.85 -20.08 -3.48
CA GLY A 104 -1.14 -19.15 -2.61
C GLY A 104 -1.39 -17.68 -2.97
N GLU A 105 -2.59 -17.34 -3.43
CA GLU A 105 -2.96 -15.95 -3.71
C GLU A 105 -3.63 -15.33 -2.47
N ALA A 106 -3.18 -14.14 -2.09
CA ALA A 106 -3.78 -13.35 -1.03
C ALA A 106 -4.23 -11.96 -1.51
N VAL A 107 -5.19 -11.36 -0.79
CA VAL A 107 -5.59 -9.96 -0.89
C VAL A 107 -5.64 -9.39 0.52
N ILE A 108 -5.01 -8.24 0.72
CA ILE A 108 -5.13 -7.45 1.96
C ILE A 108 -6.25 -6.44 1.75
N VAL A 109 -7.21 -6.41 2.67
CA VAL A 109 -8.29 -5.41 2.71
C VAL A 109 -8.13 -4.56 3.97
N ASP A 110 -8.22 -3.24 3.79
CA ASP A 110 -8.18 -2.22 4.85
C ASP A 110 -7.02 -2.34 5.86
N PRO A 111 -5.74 -2.27 5.41
CA PRO A 111 -4.61 -2.22 6.33
C PRO A 111 -4.51 -0.86 7.02
N GLY A 112 -5.20 -0.71 8.16
CA GLY A 112 -5.18 0.49 8.98
C GLY A 112 -3.81 0.88 9.53
N GLU A 113 -2.98 -0.12 9.84
CA GLU A 113 -1.63 0.06 10.37
C GLU A 113 -0.68 -0.98 9.76
N ALA A 114 0.62 -0.78 9.89
CA ALA A 114 1.62 -1.80 9.57
C ALA A 114 1.48 -3.01 10.53
N SER A 115 1.45 -4.23 9.98
CA SER A 115 1.45 -5.46 10.79
C SER A 115 2.48 -6.48 10.31
N GLU A 116 3.55 -6.62 11.10
CA GLU A 116 4.58 -7.65 10.95
C GLU A 116 4.02 -9.07 11.18
N GLU A 117 2.90 -9.22 11.91
CA GLU A 117 2.21 -10.51 12.08
C GLU A 117 1.64 -10.99 10.74
N VAL A 118 0.99 -10.09 9.98
CA VAL A 118 0.43 -10.39 8.67
C VAL A 118 1.54 -10.72 7.66
N LEU A 119 2.66 -9.98 7.66
CA LEU A 119 3.82 -10.32 6.82
C LEU A 119 4.45 -11.66 7.20
N SER A 120 4.60 -11.94 8.50
CA SER A 120 5.13 -13.21 9.01
C SER A 120 4.25 -14.39 8.63
N LEU A 121 2.92 -14.22 8.62
CA LEU A 121 1.98 -15.23 8.15
C LEU A 121 2.12 -15.48 6.64
N LEU A 122 2.15 -14.41 5.84
CA LEU A 122 2.34 -14.48 4.38
C LEU A 122 3.65 -15.20 4.02
N GLU A 123 4.77 -14.87 4.67
CA GLU A 123 6.06 -15.54 4.45
C GLU A 123 6.01 -17.02 4.88
N ARG A 124 5.43 -17.32 6.05
CA ARG A 124 5.39 -18.69 6.61
C ARG A 124 4.62 -19.67 5.74
N GLU A 125 3.48 -19.25 5.20
CA GLU A 125 2.62 -20.09 4.36
C GLU A 125 2.95 -19.96 2.85
N GLY A 126 3.88 -19.08 2.48
CA GLY A 126 4.31 -18.86 1.09
C GLY A 126 3.30 -18.10 0.22
N TRP A 127 2.38 -17.36 0.83
CA TRP A 127 1.29 -16.66 0.15
C TRP A 127 1.74 -15.33 -0.44
N ARG A 128 1.33 -15.07 -1.69
CA ARG A 128 1.65 -13.85 -2.45
C ARG A 128 0.45 -12.91 -2.47
N VAL A 129 0.62 -11.72 -1.90
CA VAL A 129 -0.37 -10.64 -2.03
C VAL A 129 -0.48 -10.21 -3.50
N SER A 130 -1.70 -10.21 -4.03
CA SER A 130 -2.05 -9.82 -5.39
C SER A 130 -2.58 -8.38 -5.50
N LEU A 131 -3.14 -7.89 -4.39
CA LEU A 131 -3.84 -6.63 -4.29
C LEU A 131 -3.86 -6.15 -2.83
N ILE A 132 -3.69 -4.85 -2.62
CA ILE A 132 -4.10 -4.15 -1.41
C ILE A 132 -5.36 -3.36 -1.80
N LEU A 133 -6.46 -3.55 -1.09
CA LEU A 133 -7.75 -2.94 -1.41
C LEU A 133 -8.26 -2.14 -0.21
N ASN A 134 -8.66 -0.89 -0.44
CA ASN A 134 -9.30 -0.06 0.56
C ASN A 134 -10.79 0.07 0.24
N THR A 135 -11.66 -0.31 1.19
CA THR A 135 -13.12 -0.12 1.10
C THR A 135 -13.47 1.36 1.10
N HIS A 136 -12.68 2.17 1.81
CA HIS A 136 -12.75 3.63 1.85
C HIS A 136 -11.44 4.20 2.42
N ALA A 137 -11.29 5.53 2.41
CA ALA A 137 -10.03 6.21 2.71
C ALA A 137 -9.91 6.83 4.12
N HIS A 138 -10.57 6.29 5.15
CA HIS A 138 -10.29 6.71 6.53
C HIS A 138 -8.90 6.23 6.98
N PHE A 139 -8.24 7.01 7.84
CA PHE A 139 -6.84 6.79 8.22
C PHE A 139 -6.58 5.38 8.79
N ASP A 140 -7.51 4.87 9.60
CA ASP A 140 -7.52 3.56 10.23
C ASP A 140 -7.93 2.40 9.28
N HIS A 141 -8.20 2.69 8.00
CA HIS A 141 -8.37 1.70 6.93
C HIS A 141 -7.24 1.76 5.87
N ILE A 142 -6.34 2.77 5.92
CA ILE A 142 -5.29 2.99 4.89
C ILE A 142 -3.87 3.23 5.41
N GLY A 143 -3.67 3.44 6.72
CA GLY A 143 -2.38 3.87 7.28
C GLY A 143 -1.22 2.90 7.08
N GLY A 144 -1.51 1.61 6.88
CA GLY A 144 -0.55 0.54 6.56
C GLY A 144 -0.30 0.31 5.06
N ASN A 145 -0.99 1.00 4.14
CA ASN A 145 -0.85 0.80 2.70
C ASN A 145 0.61 0.85 2.21
N ALA A 146 1.38 1.85 2.68
CA ALA A 146 2.79 2.03 2.33
C ALA A 146 3.65 0.83 2.71
N PHE A 147 3.49 0.34 3.95
CA PHE A 147 4.23 -0.78 4.52
C PHE A 147 3.97 -2.08 3.74
N PHE A 148 2.71 -2.41 3.49
CA PHE A 148 2.38 -3.60 2.71
C PHE A 148 2.77 -3.48 1.24
N GLN A 149 2.69 -2.29 0.63
CA GLN A 149 3.16 -2.10 -0.74
C GLN A 149 4.69 -2.22 -0.85
N GLU A 150 5.46 -1.66 0.09
CA GLU A 150 6.92 -1.79 0.09
C GLU A 150 7.37 -3.25 0.30
N ALA A 151 6.73 -3.98 1.22
CA ALA A 151 7.05 -5.37 1.51
C ALA A 151 6.64 -6.36 0.41
N THR A 152 5.52 -6.14 -0.28
CA THR A 152 4.95 -7.13 -1.21
C THR A 152 5.01 -6.74 -2.69
N GLY A 153 5.21 -5.46 -3.01
CA GLY A 153 5.08 -4.92 -4.36
C GLY A 153 3.64 -4.91 -4.90
N ALA A 154 2.63 -5.23 -4.08
CA ALA A 154 1.24 -5.31 -4.50
C ALA A 154 0.65 -3.91 -4.84
N PRO A 155 -0.21 -3.80 -5.87
CA PRO A 155 -0.90 -2.57 -6.19
C PRO A 155 -1.96 -2.24 -5.14
N ILE A 156 -2.10 -0.95 -4.82
CA ILE A 156 -3.17 -0.38 -3.99
C ILE A 156 -4.36 -0.05 -4.89
N ALA A 157 -5.58 -0.38 -4.44
CA ALA A 157 -6.85 -0.08 -5.09
C ALA A 157 -7.80 0.70 -4.17
N LEU A 158 -8.37 1.78 -4.70
CA LEU A 158 -9.31 2.67 -4.02
C LEU A 158 -10.39 3.14 -5.00
N HIS A 159 -11.59 3.50 -4.52
CA HIS A 159 -12.56 4.22 -5.35
C HIS A 159 -12.15 5.70 -5.54
N PRO A 160 -12.16 6.26 -6.77
CA PRO A 160 -11.55 7.56 -7.05
C PRO A 160 -12.23 8.75 -6.37
N GLN A 161 -13.48 8.61 -5.90
CA GLN A 161 -14.16 9.66 -5.13
C GLN A 161 -13.54 9.87 -3.73
N ASP A 162 -12.77 8.91 -3.22
CA ASP A 162 -12.09 8.98 -1.92
C ASP A 162 -10.64 9.47 -1.99
N LEU A 163 -10.08 9.72 -3.19
CA LEU A 163 -8.75 10.32 -3.35
C LEU A 163 -8.54 11.65 -2.57
N PRO A 164 -9.54 12.55 -2.42
CA PRO A 164 -9.40 13.76 -1.60
C PRO A 164 -9.28 13.48 -0.09
N LEU A 165 -9.85 12.36 0.38
CA LEU A 165 -9.79 11.91 1.78
C LEU A 165 -8.48 11.16 2.02
N TYR A 166 -8.10 10.29 1.09
CA TYR A 166 -6.84 9.52 1.08
C TYR A 166 -5.60 10.41 1.19
N ARG A 167 -5.53 11.46 0.35
CA ARG A 167 -4.41 12.43 0.37
C ARG A 167 -4.36 13.28 1.64
N ARG A 168 -5.40 13.23 2.48
CA ARG A 168 -5.50 13.89 3.78
C ARG A 168 -5.27 12.96 4.97
N VAL A 169 -4.78 11.74 4.76
CA VAL A 169 -4.47 10.76 5.82
C VAL A 169 -3.70 11.35 7.02
N VAL A 170 -2.80 12.32 6.78
CA VAL A 170 -2.07 13.04 7.84
C VAL A 170 -3.01 13.96 8.64
N GLU A 171 -3.80 14.81 7.96
CA GLU A 171 -4.80 15.69 8.60
C GLU A 171 -5.84 14.88 9.41
N GLN A 172 -6.20 13.68 8.90
CA GLN A 172 -7.07 12.74 9.61
C GLN A 172 -6.42 12.21 10.89
N GLY A 173 -5.21 11.66 10.80
CA GLY A 173 -4.47 11.15 11.96
C GLY A 173 -4.26 12.21 13.04
N GLU A 174 -3.84 13.41 12.64
CA GLU A 174 -3.66 14.57 13.53
C GLU A 174 -4.94 14.91 14.32
N PHE A 175 -6.12 14.82 13.69
CA PHE A 175 -7.41 15.06 14.35
C PHE A 175 -7.73 14.04 15.47
N PHE A 176 -7.30 12.78 15.30
CA PHE A 176 -7.43 11.72 16.30
C PHE A 176 -6.22 11.59 17.25
N GLY A 177 -5.18 12.40 17.07
CA GLY A 177 -3.93 12.33 17.85
C GLY A 177 -3.02 11.15 17.48
N VAL A 178 -3.17 10.61 16.26
CA VAL A 178 -2.42 9.46 15.72
C VAL A 178 -1.42 9.95 14.68
N GLU A 179 -0.17 9.48 14.74
CA GLU A 179 0.84 9.81 13.73
C GLU A 179 0.62 8.97 12.46
N CYS A 180 0.12 9.59 11.39
CA CYS A 180 -0.07 8.95 10.10
C CYS A 180 0.89 9.50 9.04
N LEU A 181 1.45 8.63 8.21
CA LEU A 181 2.32 9.00 7.09
C LEU A 181 1.51 9.15 5.79
N PRO A 182 1.96 10.01 4.85
CA PRO A 182 1.41 10.04 3.49
C PRO A 182 1.55 8.69 2.80
N GLN A 183 0.44 8.16 2.28
CA GLN A 183 0.41 6.86 1.60
C GLN A 183 0.71 6.99 0.09
N PRO A 184 1.25 5.94 -0.57
CA PRO A 184 1.45 5.94 -2.02
C PRO A 184 0.14 6.16 -2.78
N GLU A 185 0.20 6.82 -3.93
CA GLU A 185 -0.97 7.02 -4.81
C GLU A 185 -1.55 5.66 -5.28
N PRO A 186 -2.88 5.43 -5.16
CA PRO A 186 -3.50 4.17 -5.57
C PRO A 186 -3.22 3.83 -7.04
N ASN A 187 -2.70 2.63 -7.27
CA ASN A 187 -2.27 2.17 -8.59
C ASN A 187 -3.45 1.74 -9.48
N LEU A 188 -4.58 1.41 -8.84
CA LEU A 188 -5.81 0.90 -9.44
C LEU A 188 -7.00 1.69 -8.90
N MET A 189 -8.02 1.87 -9.75
CA MET A 189 -9.28 2.52 -9.38
C MET A 189 -10.41 1.50 -9.39
N LEU A 190 -11.18 1.48 -8.30
CA LEU A 190 -12.40 0.69 -8.14
C LEU A 190 -13.59 1.49 -8.68
N TRP A 191 -14.58 0.80 -9.27
CA TRP A 191 -15.78 1.41 -9.84
C TRP A 191 -17.01 0.51 -9.68
N GLU A 192 -18.20 1.12 -9.66
CA GLU A 192 -19.49 0.43 -9.64
C GLU A 192 -19.62 -0.67 -10.71
N GLY A 193 -20.06 -1.86 -10.28
CA GLY A 193 -20.25 -3.03 -11.14
C GLY A 193 -18.97 -3.68 -11.68
N GLN A 194 -17.79 -3.22 -11.26
CA GLN A 194 -16.50 -3.77 -11.69
C GLN A 194 -16.33 -5.20 -11.16
N ARG A 195 -16.09 -6.16 -12.07
CA ARG A 195 -15.76 -7.53 -11.69
C ARG A 195 -14.26 -7.71 -11.47
N LEU A 196 -13.90 -8.32 -10.35
CA LEU A 196 -12.52 -8.64 -9.98
C LEU A 196 -12.39 -10.17 -9.85
N ALA A 197 -11.41 -10.77 -10.53
CA ALA A 197 -10.98 -12.12 -10.19
C ALA A 197 -9.90 -12.02 -9.11
N LEU A 198 -10.18 -12.55 -7.93
CA LEU A 198 -9.31 -12.52 -6.76
C LEU A 198 -9.56 -13.79 -5.94
N VAL A 199 -8.50 -14.39 -5.39
CA VAL A 199 -8.59 -15.53 -4.45
C VAL A 199 -9.52 -16.65 -4.92
N GLY A 200 -9.35 -17.04 -6.19
CA GLY A 200 -10.12 -18.12 -6.84
C GLY A 200 -11.60 -17.81 -7.11
N ARG A 201 -12.06 -16.58 -6.87
CA ARG A 201 -13.46 -16.17 -6.99
C ARG A 201 -13.65 -15.01 -7.96
N GLN A 202 -14.90 -14.78 -8.35
CA GLN A 202 -15.35 -13.54 -8.97
C GLN A 202 -16.02 -12.70 -7.89
N TRP A 203 -15.57 -11.47 -7.72
CA TRP A 203 -16.17 -10.46 -6.85
C TRP A 203 -16.72 -9.31 -7.70
N GLU A 204 -17.76 -8.66 -7.21
CA GLU A 204 -18.36 -7.45 -7.78
C GLU A 204 -18.15 -6.27 -6.83
N VAL A 205 -17.59 -5.17 -7.35
CA VAL A 205 -17.45 -3.91 -6.61
C VAL A 205 -18.80 -3.18 -6.65
N TRP A 206 -19.37 -2.93 -5.48
CA TRP A 206 -20.58 -2.11 -5.32
C TRP A 206 -20.18 -0.75 -4.73
N HIS A 207 -20.52 0.35 -5.40
CA HIS A 207 -20.32 1.71 -4.87
C HIS A 207 -21.42 2.02 -3.86
N THR A 208 -21.03 2.10 -2.58
CA THR A 208 -21.93 2.22 -1.42
C THR A 208 -21.68 3.53 -0.65
N PRO A 209 -21.76 4.70 -1.32
CA PRO A 209 -21.41 5.99 -0.72
C PRO A 209 -22.29 6.35 0.47
N GLY A 210 -21.69 6.93 1.50
CA GLY A 210 -22.42 7.44 2.66
C GLY A 210 -21.53 7.69 3.87
N HIS A 211 -20.69 6.70 4.22
CA HIS A 211 -19.67 6.88 5.26
C HIS A 211 -18.52 7.74 4.74
N SER A 212 -18.06 7.45 3.51
CA SER A 212 -17.26 8.33 2.66
C SER A 212 -17.90 8.46 1.26
N PRO A 213 -17.51 9.44 0.43
CA PRO A 213 -17.95 9.54 -0.96
C PRO A 213 -17.55 8.34 -1.83
N GLY A 214 -16.43 7.68 -1.51
CA GLY A 214 -15.89 6.54 -2.24
C GLY A 214 -16.05 5.19 -1.55
N SER A 215 -16.88 5.07 -0.52
CA SER A 215 -17.13 3.78 0.13
C SER A 215 -17.57 2.71 -0.88
N VAL A 216 -16.96 1.53 -0.84
CA VAL A 216 -17.32 0.37 -1.65
C VAL A 216 -17.48 -0.90 -0.80
N CYS A 217 -18.33 -1.80 -1.28
CA CYS A 217 -18.41 -3.19 -0.81
C CYS A 217 -17.92 -4.15 -1.89
N LEU A 218 -17.54 -5.36 -1.49
CA LEU A 218 -17.26 -6.49 -2.37
C LEU A 218 -18.31 -7.59 -2.13
N TYR A 219 -18.81 -8.19 -3.22
CA TYR A 219 -19.83 -9.24 -3.20
C TYR A 219 -19.46 -10.41 -4.12
#